data_AF-A0AAD6BND6-F1
#
_entry.id   AF-A0AAD6BND6-F1
#
_cell.length_a   1.000
_cell.length_b   1.000
_cell.length_c   1.000
_cell.angle_alpha   90.00
_cell.angle_beta   90.00
_cell.angle_gamma   90.00
#
_symmetry.space_group_name_H-M   'P 1'
#
loop_
_entity.id
_entity.type
_entity.pdbx_description
1 polymer ?
#
loop_
_entity_poly.entity_id
_entity_poly.type
_entity_poly.pdbx_seq_one_letter_code
_entity_poly.pdbx_strand_id
1 'polypeptide(L)'
;MTPRPQLENREEDPWDLPELKDTGVSWSDLDSKGKTLRVLTGVLKAVMLLGFLYIFICSLDLLSSAFQLVGGKAAGDIFQDNVILSNPVAGLVIGVMVTVLVQSSSTSSSIVVSMVSSGLLDVQSAVPIIMGANIGTSVTNTIVAMMQAGDRNEAFAGATVHDFFNWLSVLVLLPLEVATGVLYKLTKIIIDSFNIQSGEDAPDLLNVITDPLTDAIIQLDKSVITGIATGDPLARNKSLIKVWCKTEINTTFYNVTVESCSAGSVCWEEGNLTWAQINSSCIDYQQKCKHIFAYVTLPDLAVGLILLAVSLFVLCSCLILIVKLLNSMLKGQVAVVIKKVLNTDFPFPFAWVTGYLAMFVGAGMTFIVQSSSVFTSAITPLVGIGVISLERAYPLTLGSNIGTTTTAILAAMASPGETLNNSLQIALCHFFFNIMGIMLWYPIPFTRIPIRLARGLGNHTAQYRWFAAVYLVLCFLVLPLSVFGLSMAGWQVLVGVGVPIVALVIFVIVVNVMQSQCERFLPRILRSWEFLPRPLHSMEPWDAVVQSMFGFCGRRCCCCCKCCRTEEEDQEKMKRRNSKKSLEMYDNHGMSRDEDTVETVKATNL
;
A
#
# COMPACT_ATOMS: atom_id res chain seq x y z
N MET A 1 64.16 32.03 -17.61
CA MET A 1 63.42 30.96 -18.32
C MET A 1 62.74 30.12 -17.27
N THR A 2 61.47 30.41 -17.03
CA THR A 2 60.59 29.72 -16.08
C THR A 2 59.34 29.33 -16.87
N PRO A 3 58.92 28.06 -16.84
CA PRO A 3 57.76 27.63 -17.61
C PRO A 3 56.49 28.16 -16.95
N ARG A 4 55.59 28.75 -17.76
CA ARG A 4 54.25 29.13 -17.31
C ARG A 4 53.47 27.88 -16.91
N PRO A 5 52.69 27.93 -15.82
CA PRO A 5 51.72 26.87 -15.55
C PRO A 5 50.64 26.91 -16.63
N GLN A 6 50.44 25.78 -17.30
CA GLN A 6 49.27 25.55 -18.14
C GLN A 6 48.05 25.58 -17.22
N LEU A 7 47.19 26.60 -17.36
CA LEU A 7 45.81 26.50 -16.89
C LEU A 7 45.12 25.48 -17.79
N GLU A 8 45.05 24.24 -17.31
CA GLU A 8 44.13 23.24 -17.80
C GLU A 8 42.72 23.74 -17.44
N ASN A 9 42.03 24.39 -18.39
CA ASN A 9 40.60 24.64 -18.30
C ASN A 9 39.91 23.28 -18.29
N ARG A 10 39.76 22.68 -17.10
CA ARG A 10 38.71 21.68 -16.89
C ARG A 10 37.41 22.47 -16.94
N GLU A 11 36.62 22.22 -17.97
CA GLU A 11 35.20 22.56 -17.95
C GLU A 11 34.61 21.90 -16.70
N GLU A 12 34.42 22.67 -15.63
CA GLU A 12 33.62 22.24 -14.49
C GLU A 12 32.21 22.04 -15.02
N ASP A 13 31.82 20.76 -15.17
CA ASP A 13 30.45 20.39 -15.50
C ASP A 13 29.52 21.04 -14.46
N PRO A 14 28.61 21.94 -14.87
CA PRO A 14 27.63 22.55 -13.96
C PRO A 14 26.73 21.51 -13.26
N TRP A 15 26.80 20.26 -13.70
CA TRP A 15 26.05 19.09 -13.22
C TRP A 15 26.90 18.08 -12.45
N ASP A 16 28.15 18.40 -12.11
CA ASP A 16 28.92 17.54 -11.24
C ASP A 16 28.27 17.55 -9.84
N LEU A 17 27.78 16.38 -9.44
CA LEU A 17 27.08 16.18 -8.18
C LEU A 17 28.00 16.65 -7.04
N PRO A 18 27.50 17.22 -5.93
CA PRO A 18 28.15 16.92 -4.68
C PRO A 18 28.09 15.39 -4.58
N GLU A 19 29.23 14.72 -4.78
CA GLU A 19 29.33 13.29 -4.56
C GLU A 19 28.54 13.00 -3.29
N LEU A 20 27.62 12.03 -3.34
CA LEU A 20 27.23 11.32 -2.14
C LEU A 20 28.54 10.74 -1.62
N LYS A 21 29.30 11.54 -0.86
CA LYS A 21 30.55 11.13 -0.27
C LYS A 21 30.15 9.92 0.52
N ASP A 22 30.57 8.75 0.07
CA ASP A 22 30.50 7.56 0.87
C ASP A 22 31.39 7.91 2.06
N THR A 23 30.78 8.37 3.16
CA THR A 23 31.51 8.71 4.38
C THR A 23 32.12 7.45 4.99
N GLY A 24 31.81 6.27 4.42
CA GLY A 24 32.42 4.99 4.72
C GLY A 24 33.74 4.81 3.97
N VAL A 25 34.75 4.36 4.71
CA VAL A 25 36.03 3.90 4.16
C VAL A 25 35.78 2.79 3.11
N SER A 26 36.48 2.85 1.96
CA SER A 26 36.39 1.84 0.90
C SER A 26 36.80 0.47 1.43
N TRP A 27 36.17 -0.62 0.97
CA TRP A 27 36.52 -1.99 1.39
C TRP A 27 38.00 -2.32 1.23
N SER A 28 38.66 -1.76 0.20
CA SER A 28 40.10 -1.90 -0.02
C SER A 28 40.94 -1.31 1.11
N ASP A 29 40.44 -0.26 1.75
CA ASP A 29 41.18 0.61 2.66
C ASP A 29 40.89 0.28 4.14
N LEU A 30 40.01 -0.70 4.41
CA LEU A 30 39.77 -1.21 5.76
C LEU A 30 40.85 -2.24 6.16
N ASP A 31 41.39 -2.05 7.37
CA ASP A 31 42.20 -3.06 8.07
C ASP A 31 41.40 -4.35 8.31
N SER A 32 42.10 -5.46 8.56
CA SER A 32 41.49 -6.80 8.74
C SER A 32 40.44 -6.81 9.85
N LYS A 33 40.67 -6.07 10.95
CA LYS A 33 39.68 -5.89 12.03
C LYS A 33 38.44 -5.10 11.57
N GLY A 34 38.63 -4.09 10.73
CA GLY A 34 37.55 -3.29 10.15
C GLY A 34 36.69 -4.12 9.19
N LYS A 35 37.32 -4.95 8.34
CA LYS A 35 36.61 -5.89 7.46
C LYS A 35 35.76 -6.87 8.25
N THR A 36 36.32 -7.51 9.28
CA THR A 36 35.58 -8.42 10.16
C THR A 36 34.42 -7.73 10.87
N LEU A 37 34.62 -6.53 11.41
CA LEU A 37 33.55 -5.77 12.08
C LEU A 37 32.43 -5.39 11.12
N ARG A 38 32.76 -5.02 9.87
CA ARG A 38 31.76 -4.69 8.83
C ARG A 38 30.94 -5.91 8.41
N VAL A 39 31.58 -7.06 8.24
CA VAL A 39 30.89 -8.34 7.98
C VAL A 39 30.00 -8.72 9.15
N LEU A 40 30.53 -8.69 10.39
CA LEU A 40 29.78 -9.03 11.59
C LEU A 40 28.56 -8.12 11.77
N THR A 41 28.72 -6.81 11.54
CA THR A 41 27.60 -5.86 11.58
C THR A 41 26.57 -6.17 10.48
N GLY A 42 27.01 -6.53 9.27
CA GLY A 42 26.13 -6.95 8.19
C GLY A 42 25.34 -8.23 8.53
N VAL A 43 26.01 -9.25 9.06
CA VAL A 43 25.39 -10.50 9.52
C VAL A 43 24.42 -10.23 10.67
N LEU A 44 24.80 -9.42 11.66
CA LEU A 44 23.92 -9.04 12.76
C LEU A 44 22.66 -8.32 12.26
N LYS A 45 22.80 -7.39 11.31
CA LYS A 45 21.65 -6.73 10.68
C LYS A 45 20.76 -7.73 9.94
N ALA A 46 21.33 -8.70 9.22
CA ALA A 46 20.55 -9.74 8.55
C ALA A 46 19.79 -10.63 9.56
N VAL A 47 20.43 -11.04 10.66
CA VAL A 47 19.78 -11.82 11.73
C VAL A 47 18.69 -11.01 12.41
N MET A 48 18.92 -9.74 12.72
CA MET A 48 17.89 -8.86 13.29
C MET A 48 16.70 -8.68 12.33
N LEU A 49 16.95 -8.60 11.02
CA LEU A 49 15.89 -8.52 10.01
C LEU A 49 15.02 -9.77 10.02
N LEU A 50 15.62 -10.96 10.04
CA LEU A 50 14.90 -12.23 10.15
C LEU A 50 14.14 -12.34 11.47
N GLY A 51 14.73 -11.90 12.59
CA GLY A 51 14.07 -11.87 13.90
C GLY A 51 12.87 -10.94 13.94
N PHE A 52 12.96 -9.75 13.35
CA PHE A 52 11.80 -8.86 13.22
C PHE A 52 10.76 -9.45 12.28
N LEU A 53 11.15 -10.05 11.15
CA LEU A 53 10.20 -10.73 10.26
C LEU A 53 9.45 -11.85 10.99
N TYR A 54 10.13 -12.64 11.82
CA TYR A 54 9.49 -13.66 12.66
C TYR A 54 8.45 -13.06 13.62
N ILE A 55 8.82 -12.01 14.36
CA ILE A 55 7.90 -11.31 15.27
C ILE A 55 6.71 -10.70 14.51
N PHE A 56 6.96 -10.16 13.31
CA PHE A 56 5.91 -9.63 12.44
C PHE A 56 4.90 -10.73 12.09
N ILE A 57 5.35 -11.89 11.61
CA ILE A 57 4.46 -13.01 11.25
C ILE A 57 3.67 -13.49 12.49
N CYS A 58 4.32 -13.64 13.65
CA CYS A 58 3.63 -13.99 14.90
C CYS A 58 2.58 -12.95 15.31
N SER A 59 2.85 -11.66 15.09
CA SER A 59 1.89 -10.59 15.39
C SER A 59 0.62 -10.65 14.52
N LEU A 60 0.72 -11.17 13.28
CA LEU A 60 -0.43 -11.35 12.39
C LEU A 60 -1.36 -12.47 12.85
N ASP A 61 -0.78 -13.55 13.37
CA ASP A 61 -1.51 -14.67 13.93
C ASP A 61 -2.23 -14.29 15.23
N LEU A 62 -1.53 -13.56 16.13
CA LEU A 62 -2.14 -12.95 17.31
C LEU A 62 -3.25 -11.96 16.96
N LEU A 63 -3.07 -11.18 15.88
CA LEU A 63 -4.07 -10.25 15.39
C LEU A 63 -5.32 -10.99 14.86
N SER A 64 -5.14 -12.11 14.14
CA SER A 64 -6.24 -12.97 13.70
C SER A 64 -7.03 -13.51 14.91
N SER A 65 -6.33 -14.06 15.90
CA SER A 65 -6.94 -14.54 17.15
C SER A 65 -7.68 -13.43 17.92
N ALA A 66 -7.12 -12.22 17.96
CA ALA A 66 -7.76 -11.06 18.57
C ALA A 66 -9.06 -10.68 17.85
N PHE A 67 -9.05 -10.67 16.51
CA PHE A 67 -10.25 -10.41 15.72
C PHE A 67 -11.32 -11.48 15.93
N GLN A 68 -10.95 -12.76 15.99
CA GLN A 68 -11.90 -13.84 16.32
C GLN A 68 -12.52 -13.65 17.72
N LEU A 69 -11.79 -13.12 18.70
CA LEU A 69 -12.34 -12.85 20.04
C LEU A 69 -13.23 -11.61 20.11
N VAL A 70 -12.83 -10.52 19.45
CA VAL A 70 -13.59 -9.27 19.43
C VAL A 70 -14.86 -9.44 18.59
N GLY A 71 -14.72 -10.10 17.45
CA GLY A 71 -15.76 -10.17 16.44
C GLY A 71 -16.45 -11.52 16.32
N GLY A 72 -15.89 -12.66 16.74
CA GLY A 72 -16.44 -13.99 16.42
C GLY A 72 -17.88 -14.22 16.88
N LYS A 73 -18.29 -13.66 18.02
CA LYS A 73 -19.69 -13.69 18.50
C LYS A 73 -20.60 -12.69 17.78
N ALA A 74 -20.08 -11.51 17.45
CA ALA A 74 -20.83 -10.46 16.76
C ALA A 74 -20.89 -10.68 15.24
N ALA A 75 -19.90 -11.36 14.66
CA ALA A 75 -19.76 -11.66 13.24
C ALA A 75 -20.97 -12.44 12.74
N GLY A 76 -21.36 -13.49 13.47
CA GLY A 76 -22.55 -14.27 13.15
C GLY A 76 -23.84 -13.44 13.04
N ASP A 77 -23.94 -12.34 13.78
CA ASP A 77 -25.09 -11.43 13.72
C ASP A 77 -24.86 -10.26 12.73
N ILE A 78 -23.61 -9.81 12.52
CA ILE A 78 -23.19 -8.75 11.60
C ILE A 78 -23.29 -9.18 10.12
N PHE A 79 -23.02 -10.46 9.80
CA PHE A 79 -23.18 -10.98 8.45
C PHE A 79 -24.64 -11.08 7.99
N GLN A 80 -25.62 -10.97 8.91
CA GLN A 80 -27.04 -10.97 8.55
C GLN A 80 -27.58 -9.56 8.19
N ASP A 81 -26.97 -8.47 8.68
CA ASP A 81 -27.59 -7.13 8.62
C ASP A 81 -26.74 -5.96 8.08
N ASN A 82 -25.50 -6.16 7.61
CA ASN A 82 -24.63 -5.01 7.28
C ASN A 82 -24.68 -4.53 5.82
N VAL A 83 -25.63 -3.62 5.57
CA VAL A 83 -25.71 -2.73 4.38
C VAL A 83 -24.40 -1.96 4.14
N ILE A 84 -23.64 -1.65 5.20
CA ILE A 84 -22.41 -0.83 5.12
C ILE A 84 -21.24 -1.60 4.48
N LEU A 85 -21.00 -2.84 4.89
CA LEU A 85 -19.90 -3.67 4.36
C LEU A 85 -20.21 -4.24 2.97
N SER A 86 -21.50 -4.35 2.62
CA SER A 86 -21.92 -4.74 1.27
C SER A 86 -21.65 -3.67 0.21
N ASN A 87 -21.41 -2.41 0.62
CA ASN A 87 -21.16 -1.32 -0.31
C ASN A 87 -19.67 -1.26 -0.72
N PRO A 88 -19.32 -1.59 -1.98
CA PRO A 88 -17.93 -1.65 -2.42
C PRO A 88 -17.23 -0.29 -2.35
N VAL A 89 -17.96 0.82 -2.50
CA VAL A 89 -17.40 2.17 -2.39
C VAL A 89 -17.08 2.52 -0.94
N ALA A 90 -17.92 2.08 0.01
CA ALA A 90 -17.63 2.22 1.43
C ALA A 90 -16.39 1.39 1.80
N GLY A 91 -16.29 0.15 1.32
CA GLY A 91 -15.11 -0.69 1.48
C GLY A 91 -13.83 -0.02 0.96
N LEU A 92 -13.86 0.56 -0.25
CA LEU A 92 -12.76 1.34 -0.80
C LEU A 92 -12.31 2.45 0.15
N VAL A 93 -13.24 3.30 0.61
CA VAL A 93 -12.89 4.42 1.49
C VAL A 93 -12.34 3.94 2.83
N ILE A 94 -12.91 2.89 3.42
CA ILE A 94 -12.38 2.28 4.65
C ILE A 94 -10.91 1.88 4.43
N GLY A 95 -10.59 1.23 3.31
CA GLY A 95 -9.22 0.89 2.95
C GLY A 95 -8.29 2.11 2.89
N VAL A 96 -8.71 3.18 2.20
CA VAL A 96 -7.95 4.44 2.13
C VAL A 96 -7.70 4.98 3.54
N MET A 97 -8.75 5.11 4.36
CA MET A 97 -8.65 5.68 5.71
C MET A 97 -7.75 4.86 6.63
N VAL A 98 -7.90 3.52 6.62
CA VAL A 98 -7.05 2.63 7.42
C VAL A 98 -5.59 2.84 7.05
N THR A 99 -5.26 2.90 5.76
CA THR A 99 -3.88 3.16 5.33
C THR A 99 -3.40 4.57 5.64
N VAL A 100 -4.24 5.59 5.53
CA VAL A 100 -3.88 6.96 5.92
C VAL A 100 -3.57 7.05 7.42
N LEU A 101 -4.34 6.35 8.26
CA LEU A 101 -4.11 6.34 9.71
C LEU A 101 -2.88 5.52 10.10
N VAL A 102 -2.74 4.34 9.52
CA VAL A 102 -1.65 3.40 9.80
C VAL A 102 -0.34 3.82 9.10
N GLN A 103 -0.42 4.64 8.04
CA GLN A 103 0.69 5.07 7.18
C GLN A 103 1.45 3.91 6.50
N SER A 104 0.87 2.72 6.47
CA SER A 104 1.45 1.53 5.85
C SER A 104 0.37 0.70 5.18
N SER A 105 0.43 0.61 3.85
CA SER A 105 -0.50 -0.20 3.05
C SER A 105 -0.22 -1.69 3.19
N SER A 106 1.05 -2.09 3.41
CA SER A 106 1.37 -3.48 3.72
C SER A 106 0.73 -3.92 5.04
N THR A 107 0.88 -3.12 6.11
CA THR A 107 0.16 -3.35 7.37
C THR A 107 -1.36 -3.37 7.18
N SER A 108 -1.91 -2.41 6.44
CA SER A 108 -3.36 -2.32 6.22
C SER A 108 -3.88 -3.55 5.47
N SER A 109 -3.17 -4.00 4.43
CA SER A 109 -3.52 -5.21 3.69
C SER A 109 -3.39 -6.47 4.54
N SER A 110 -2.36 -6.57 5.40
CA SER A 110 -2.23 -7.69 6.34
C SER A 110 -3.36 -7.70 7.38
N ILE A 111 -3.81 -6.55 7.88
CA ILE A 111 -4.99 -6.45 8.75
C ILE A 111 -6.22 -7.00 8.03
N VAL A 112 -6.46 -6.60 6.77
CA VAL A 112 -7.60 -7.09 5.98
C VAL A 112 -7.50 -8.61 5.73
N VAL A 113 -6.30 -9.12 5.43
CA VAL A 113 -6.06 -10.57 5.31
C VAL A 113 -6.38 -11.29 6.62
N SER A 114 -5.91 -10.78 7.77
CA SER A 114 -6.25 -11.35 9.08
C SER A 114 -7.75 -11.28 9.38
N MET A 115 -8.46 -10.23 8.96
CA MET A 115 -9.92 -10.14 9.11
C MET A 115 -10.65 -11.18 8.28
N VAL A 116 -10.22 -11.43 7.02
CA VAL A 116 -10.75 -12.51 6.19
C VAL A 116 -10.43 -13.89 6.77
N SER A 117 -9.21 -14.06 7.27
CA SER A 117 -8.73 -15.27 7.96
C SER A 117 -9.54 -15.59 9.23
N SER A 118 -9.94 -14.57 9.98
CA SER A 118 -10.80 -14.69 11.16
C SER A 118 -12.29 -14.89 10.85
N GLY A 119 -12.67 -14.89 9.56
CA GLY A 119 -14.06 -14.98 9.13
C GLY A 119 -14.89 -13.73 9.42
N LEU A 120 -14.28 -12.58 9.76
CA LEU A 120 -14.97 -11.31 9.98
C LEU A 120 -15.32 -10.54 8.71
N LEU A 121 -14.63 -10.84 7.60
CA LEU A 121 -14.88 -10.25 6.30
C LEU A 121 -14.89 -11.32 5.22
N ASP A 122 -15.88 -11.27 4.34
CA ASP A 122 -15.88 -12.06 3.12
C ASP A 122 -14.86 -11.51 2.12
N VAL A 123 -14.30 -12.40 1.29
CA VAL A 123 -13.34 -12.02 0.24
C VAL A 123 -13.91 -10.94 -0.68
N GLN A 124 -15.18 -11.04 -1.07
CA GLN A 124 -15.82 -10.07 -1.96
C GLN A 124 -15.87 -8.65 -1.35
N SER A 125 -16.17 -8.54 -0.06
CA SER A 125 -16.20 -7.27 0.68
C SER A 125 -14.78 -6.75 0.96
N ALA A 126 -13.80 -7.65 1.08
CA ALA A 126 -12.40 -7.30 1.30
C ALA A 126 -11.68 -6.76 0.05
N VAL A 127 -12.09 -7.16 -1.16
CA VAL A 127 -11.45 -6.73 -2.42
C VAL A 127 -11.42 -5.19 -2.57
N PRO A 128 -12.53 -4.46 -2.41
CA PRO A 128 -12.50 -3.00 -2.45
C PRO A 128 -11.65 -2.37 -1.33
N ILE A 129 -11.63 -2.97 -0.14
CA ILE A 129 -10.80 -2.48 0.98
C ILE A 129 -9.32 -2.56 0.62
N ILE A 130 -8.88 -3.67 0.01
CA ILE A 130 -7.50 -3.82 -0.48
C ILE A 130 -7.16 -2.79 -1.57
N MET A 131 -8.07 -2.53 -2.51
CA MET A 131 -7.88 -1.49 -3.52
C MET A 131 -7.67 -0.11 -2.86
N GLY A 132 -8.45 0.19 -1.82
CA GLY A 132 -8.35 1.43 -1.05
C GLY A 132 -7.05 1.54 -0.27
N ALA A 133 -6.62 0.44 0.34
CA ALA A 133 -5.35 0.38 1.06
C ALA A 133 -4.16 0.72 0.14
N ASN A 134 -4.21 0.31 -1.13
CA ASN A 134 -3.17 0.63 -2.09
C ASN A 134 -3.12 2.14 -2.43
N ILE A 135 -4.29 2.79 -2.59
CA ILE A 135 -4.37 4.26 -2.78
C ILE A 135 -3.70 5.00 -1.62
N GLY A 136 -4.00 4.64 -0.37
CA GLY A 136 -3.52 5.35 0.82
C GLY A 136 -1.99 5.42 0.96
N THR A 137 -1.24 4.52 0.32
CA THR A 137 0.23 4.44 0.36
C THR A 137 0.93 5.75 -0.01
N SER A 138 0.30 6.55 -0.87
CA SER A 138 0.88 7.75 -1.48
C SER A 138 0.95 8.97 -0.55
N VAL A 139 0.27 8.95 0.60
CA VAL A 139 0.30 10.08 1.57
C VAL A 139 1.72 10.33 2.07
N THR A 140 2.42 9.29 2.53
CA THR A 140 3.76 9.43 3.10
C THR A 140 4.73 10.03 2.09
N ASN A 141 4.65 9.57 0.84
CA ASN A 141 5.55 10.03 -0.22
C ASN A 141 5.29 11.50 -0.59
N THR A 142 4.02 11.91 -0.65
CA THR A 142 3.62 13.31 -0.86
C THR A 142 4.12 14.22 0.26
N ILE A 143 4.05 13.78 1.53
CA ILE A 143 4.61 14.52 2.67
C ILE A 143 6.13 14.68 2.53
N VAL A 144 6.84 13.63 2.12
CA VAL A 144 8.30 13.69 1.91
C VAL A 144 8.67 14.67 0.79
N ALA A 145 7.95 14.65 -0.34
CA ALA A 145 8.15 15.62 -1.42
C ALA A 145 7.92 17.06 -0.94
N MET A 146 6.90 17.29 -0.12
CA MET A 146 6.64 18.61 0.47
C MET A 146 7.76 19.06 1.40
N MET A 147 8.40 18.16 2.15
CA MET A 147 9.49 18.51 3.07
C MET A 147 10.81 18.82 2.37
N GLN A 148 10.99 18.41 1.11
CA GLN A 148 12.25 18.64 0.38
C GLN A 148 12.41 20.11 -0.04
N ALA A 149 13.59 20.70 0.17
CA ALA A 149 13.86 22.12 -0.08
C ALA A 149 14.46 22.46 -1.48
N GLY A 150 14.61 21.47 -2.39
CA GLY A 150 15.18 21.62 -3.74
C GLY A 150 14.17 22.00 -4.83
N ASP A 151 14.47 21.69 -6.11
CA ASP A 151 13.56 21.89 -7.28
C ASP A 151 12.32 20.97 -7.12
N ARG A 152 11.37 21.41 -6.28
CA ARG A 152 10.22 20.65 -5.77
C ARG A 152 9.29 20.11 -6.86
N ASN A 153 9.37 20.65 -8.07
CA ASN A 153 8.47 20.34 -9.17
C ASN A 153 8.60 18.87 -9.55
N GLU A 154 9.84 18.42 -9.76
CA GLU A 154 10.16 17.03 -10.10
C GLU A 154 10.01 16.12 -8.88
N ALA A 155 10.29 16.61 -7.66
CA ALA A 155 10.06 15.85 -6.43
C ALA A 155 8.56 15.51 -6.25
N PHE A 156 7.70 16.52 -6.39
CA PHE A 156 6.26 16.35 -6.24
C PHE A 156 5.65 15.53 -7.39
N ALA A 157 6.16 15.70 -8.62
CA ALA A 157 5.80 14.81 -9.72
C ALA A 157 6.23 13.35 -9.44
N GLY A 158 7.44 13.14 -8.93
CA GLY A 158 7.95 11.84 -8.50
C GLY A 158 7.10 11.18 -7.42
N ALA A 159 6.57 11.98 -6.48
CA ALA A 159 5.66 11.47 -5.46
C ALA A 159 4.27 11.11 -5.99
N THR A 160 3.71 11.98 -6.84
CA THR A 160 2.31 11.88 -7.30
C THR A 160 2.12 10.94 -8.48
N VAL A 161 3.18 10.53 -9.19
CA VAL A 161 3.07 9.55 -10.28
C VAL A 161 2.52 8.20 -9.78
N HIS A 162 2.93 7.79 -8.58
CA HIS A 162 2.40 6.61 -7.92
C HIS A 162 0.92 6.81 -7.55
N ASP A 163 0.57 7.99 -7.05
CA ASP A 163 -0.80 8.33 -6.67
C ASP A 163 -1.78 8.29 -7.85
N PHE A 164 -1.41 8.96 -8.95
CA PHE A 164 -2.20 8.94 -10.18
C PHE A 164 -2.37 7.52 -10.74
N PHE A 165 -1.34 6.69 -10.67
CA PHE A 165 -1.45 5.29 -11.10
C PHE A 165 -2.51 4.53 -10.27
N ASN A 166 -2.48 4.65 -8.94
CA ASN A 166 -3.42 3.93 -8.07
C ASN A 166 -4.85 4.45 -8.24
N TRP A 167 -5.05 5.77 -8.25
CA TRP A 167 -6.38 6.36 -8.47
C TRP A 167 -6.96 5.98 -9.82
N LEU A 168 -6.20 6.12 -10.90
CA LEU A 168 -6.66 5.77 -12.26
C LEU A 168 -6.95 4.27 -12.38
N SER A 169 -6.15 3.41 -11.75
CA SER A 169 -6.39 1.97 -11.74
C SER A 169 -7.68 1.63 -10.98
N VAL A 170 -7.93 2.21 -9.80
CA VAL A 170 -9.17 1.99 -9.05
C VAL A 170 -10.39 2.52 -9.81
N LEU A 171 -10.30 3.69 -10.43
CA LEU A 171 -11.40 4.27 -11.21
C LEU A 171 -11.89 3.37 -12.34
N VAL A 172 -11.01 2.53 -12.90
CA VAL A 172 -11.36 1.57 -13.95
C VAL A 172 -11.69 0.18 -13.39
N LEU A 173 -10.84 -0.33 -12.49
CA LEU A 173 -10.93 -1.72 -12.01
C LEU A 173 -12.00 -1.92 -10.95
N LEU A 174 -12.33 -0.93 -10.12
CA LEU A 174 -13.39 -1.10 -9.12
C LEU A 174 -14.78 -1.23 -9.77
N PRO A 175 -15.22 -0.34 -10.70
CA PRO A 175 -16.49 -0.55 -11.39
C PRO A 175 -16.53 -1.87 -12.18
N LEU A 176 -15.40 -2.25 -12.79
CA LEU A 176 -15.28 -3.53 -13.49
C LEU A 176 -15.44 -4.71 -12.54
N GLU A 177 -14.83 -4.64 -11.35
CA GLU A 177 -14.96 -5.67 -10.31
C GLU A 177 -16.39 -5.76 -9.79
N VAL A 178 -17.05 -4.63 -9.53
CA VAL A 178 -18.44 -4.62 -9.09
C VAL A 178 -19.38 -5.18 -10.15
N ALA A 179 -19.13 -4.89 -11.43
CA ALA A 179 -19.97 -5.37 -12.53
C ALA A 179 -19.75 -6.84 -12.89
N THR A 180 -18.50 -7.33 -12.82
CA THR A 180 -18.14 -8.65 -13.36
C THR A 180 -17.55 -9.61 -12.33
N GLY A 181 -17.01 -9.11 -11.23
CA GLY A 181 -16.23 -9.88 -10.25
C GLY A 181 -14.96 -10.48 -10.86
N VAL A 182 -14.30 -9.78 -11.78
CA VAL A 182 -13.17 -10.31 -12.56
C VAL A 182 -12.00 -10.74 -11.67
N LEU A 183 -11.60 -9.94 -10.69
CA LEU A 183 -10.52 -10.26 -9.75
C LEU A 183 -10.94 -11.39 -8.82
N TYR A 184 -12.15 -11.32 -8.24
CA TYR A 184 -12.67 -12.38 -7.40
C TYR A 184 -12.71 -13.73 -8.14
N LYS A 185 -13.27 -13.77 -9.36
CA LYS A 185 -13.39 -14.99 -10.17
C LYS A 185 -12.03 -15.51 -10.61
N LEU A 186 -11.15 -14.64 -11.11
CA LEU A 186 -9.80 -15.02 -11.55
C LEU A 186 -9.02 -15.67 -10.42
N THR A 187 -9.00 -15.03 -9.26
CA THR A 187 -8.27 -15.53 -8.09
C THR A 187 -8.90 -16.80 -7.53
N LYS A 188 -10.22 -16.91 -7.53
CA LYS A 188 -10.92 -18.14 -7.13
C LYS A 188 -10.50 -19.32 -8.01
N ILE A 189 -10.52 -19.16 -9.33
CA ILE A 189 -10.09 -20.19 -10.28
C ILE A 189 -8.63 -20.61 -10.02
N ILE A 190 -7.75 -19.64 -9.75
CA ILE A 190 -6.34 -19.91 -9.45
C ILE A 190 -6.19 -20.72 -8.15
N ILE A 191 -6.90 -20.34 -7.09
CA ILE A 191 -6.88 -21.05 -5.80
C ILE A 191 -7.45 -22.47 -5.95
N ASP A 192 -8.59 -22.62 -6.62
CA ASP A 192 -9.21 -23.92 -6.87
C ASP A 192 -8.28 -24.84 -7.69
N SER A 193 -7.45 -24.28 -8.57
CA SER A 193 -6.46 -25.02 -9.36
C SER A 193 -5.25 -25.50 -8.55
N PHE A 194 -4.93 -24.87 -7.43
CA PHE A 194 -3.82 -25.30 -6.56
C PHE A 194 -4.15 -26.54 -5.72
N ASN A 195 -5.41 -26.99 -5.70
CA ASN A 195 -5.90 -28.16 -4.96
C ASN A 195 -5.39 -28.20 -3.51
N ILE A 196 -5.36 -27.03 -2.86
CA ILE A 196 -4.90 -26.88 -1.48
C ILE A 196 -5.89 -27.64 -0.60
N GLN A 197 -5.42 -28.74 0.01
CA GLN A 197 -6.22 -29.48 0.99
C GLN A 197 -6.62 -28.52 2.10
N SER A 198 -7.92 -28.26 2.23
CA SER A 198 -8.50 -27.37 3.23
C SER A 198 -9.26 -28.24 4.23
N GLY A 199 -8.85 -28.22 5.50
CA GLY A 199 -9.38 -29.10 6.55
C GLY A 199 -8.40 -29.25 7.71
N GLU A 200 -8.74 -30.05 8.73
CA GLU A 200 -7.88 -30.30 9.90
C GLU A 200 -6.49 -30.87 9.54
N ASP A 201 -6.36 -31.51 8.37
CA ASP A 201 -5.11 -32.10 7.85
C ASP A 201 -4.38 -31.18 6.85
N ALA A 202 -4.83 -29.93 6.67
CA ALA A 202 -4.15 -28.98 5.79
C ALA A 202 -2.73 -28.68 6.29
N PRO A 203 -1.71 -28.62 5.41
CA PRO A 203 -0.35 -28.30 5.84
C PRO A 203 -0.28 -26.85 6.32
N ASP A 204 -0.18 -26.68 7.64
CA ASP A 204 0.15 -25.43 8.28
C ASP A 204 1.54 -24.95 7.81
N LEU A 205 1.56 -23.93 6.94
CA LEU A 205 2.80 -23.57 6.24
C LEU A 205 3.71 -22.69 7.10
N LEU A 206 3.18 -21.58 7.61
CA LEU A 206 3.90 -20.71 8.55
C LEU A 206 3.45 -20.90 10.00
N ASN A 207 2.29 -21.52 10.26
CA ASN A 207 1.79 -21.68 11.62
C ASN A 207 2.71 -22.57 12.46
N VAL A 208 3.30 -23.62 11.87
CA VAL A 208 4.32 -24.47 12.54
C VAL A 208 5.47 -23.66 13.16
N ILE A 209 5.78 -22.49 12.58
CA ILE A 209 6.84 -21.59 13.03
C ILE A 209 6.29 -20.58 14.08
N THR A 210 5.05 -20.12 13.95
CA THR A 210 4.43 -19.14 14.86
C THR A 210 3.79 -19.75 16.10
N ASP A 211 3.21 -20.96 15.98
CA ASP A 211 2.46 -21.66 17.02
C ASP A 211 3.18 -21.70 18.37
N PRO A 212 4.50 -22.01 18.46
CA PRO A 212 5.18 -22.04 19.76
C PRO A 212 5.08 -20.73 20.54
N LEU A 213 4.99 -19.59 19.84
CA LEU A 213 4.82 -18.27 20.45
C LEU A 213 3.34 -17.90 20.60
N THR A 214 2.52 -18.12 19.56
CA THR A 214 1.10 -17.77 19.59
C THR A 214 0.34 -18.60 20.63
N ASP A 215 0.53 -19.92 20.64
CA ASP A 215 -0.10 -20.84 21.59
C ASP A 215 0.34 -20.60 23.03
N ALA A 216 1.54 -20.05 23.24
CA ALA A 216 1.98 -19.63 24.56
C ALA A 216 1.19 -18.41 25.06
N ILE A 217 0.69 -17.57 24.15
CA ILE A 217 -0.09 -16.38 24.48
C ILE A 217 -1.57 -16.73 24.59
N ILE A 218 -2.15 -17.33 23.55
CA ILE A 218 -3.59 -17.62 23.48
C ILE A 218 -3.91 -18.86 22.65
N GLN A 219 -4.94 -19.60 23.06
CA GLN A 219 -5.52 -20.69 22.28
C GLN A 219 -7.03 -20.50 22.19
N LEU A 220 -7.58 -20.65 20.99
CA LEU A 220 -9.01 -20.56 20.73
C LEU A 220 -9.63 -21.95 20.60
N ASP A 221 -10.87 -22.10 21.05
CA ASP A 221 -11.61 -23.35 20.96
C ASP A 221 -12.30 -23.46 19.59
N LYS A 222 -11.65 -24.20 18.68
CA LYS A 222 -12.16 -24.47 17.32
C LYS A 222 -13.57 -25.06 17.32
N SER A 223 -13.91 -25.89 18.31
CA SER A 223 -15.24 -26.54 18.37
C SER A 223 -16.35 -25.52 18.63
N VAL A 224 -16.07 -24.50 19.45
CA VAL A 224 -17.00 -23.40 19.74
C VAL A 224 -17.14 -22.48 18.52
N ILE A 225 -16.04 -22.19 17.82
CA ILE A 225 -16.05 -21.38 16.59
C ILE A 225 -16.92 -22.07 15.52
N THR A 226 -16.72 -23.35 15.26
CA THR A 226 -17.52 -24.13 14.30
C THR A 226 -18.98 -24.25 14.75
N GLY A 227 -19.23 -24.41 16.06
CA GLY A 227 -20.58 -24.40 16.62
C GLY A 227 -21.31 -23.07 16.39
N ILE A 228 -20.63 -21.94 16.56
CA ILE A 228 -21.19 -20.61 16.28
C ILE A 228 -21.48 -20.44 14.78
N ALA A 229 -20.55 -20.86 13.91
CA ALA A 229 -20.71 -20.79 12.46
C ALA A 229 -21.88 -21.66 11.94
N THR A 230 -22.15 -22.79 12.57
CA THR A 230 -23.26 -23.70 12.24
C THR A 230 -24.60 -23.29 12.88
N GLY A 231 -24.60 -22.22 13.70
CA GLY A 231 -25.81 -21.69 14.31
C GLY A 231 -26.25 -22.39 15.60
N ASP A 232 -25.38 -23.16 16.26
CA ASP A 232 -25.70 -23.82 17.53
C ASP A 232 -25.89 -22.78 18.66
N PRO A 233 -27.09 -22.67 19.26
CA PRO A 233 -27.35 -21.73 20.36
C PRO A 233 -26.54 -22.03 21.63
N LEU A 234 -26.10 -23.28 21.84
CA LEU A 234 -25.27 -23.65 23.00
C LEU A 234 -23.83 -23.16 22.86
N ALA A 235 -23.32 -23.06 21.62
CA ALA A 235 -21.98 -22.56 21.35
C ALA A 235 -21.85 -21.05 21.60
N ARG A 236 -22.92 -20.26 21.38
CA ARG A 236 -22.93 -18.80 21.59
C ARG A 236 -22.62 -18.39 23.04
N ASN A 237 -23.02 -19.21 24.01
CA ASN A 237 -22.81 -18.95 25.44
C ASN A 237 -21.47 -19.47 25.98
N LYS A 238 -20.70 -20.23 25.18
CA LYS A 238 -19.38 -20.73 25.59
C LYS A 238 -18.28 -19.67 25.37
N SER A 239 -17.20 -19.80 26.13
CA SER A 239 -15.97 -19.01 25.93
C SER A 239 -15.30 -19.43 24.63
N LEU A 240 -14.84 -18.46 23.84
CA LEU A 240 -14.00 -18.71 22.66
C LEU A 240 -12.57 -19.09 23.05
N ILE A 241 -12.11 -18.69 24.24
CA ILE A 241 -10.79 -19.02 24.77
C ILE A 241 -10.80 -20.46 25.29
N LYS A 242 -9.85 -21.27 24.83
CA LYS A 242 -9.70 -22.68 25.23
C LYS A 242 -9.03 -22.79 26.60
N VAL A 243 -9.84 -22.85 27.66
CA VAL A 243 -9.31 -22.95 29.04
C VAL A 243 -8.77 -24.36 29.35
N TRP A 244 -9.37 -25.40 28.78
CA TRP A 244 -9.10 -26.80 29.10
C TRP A 244 -8.51 -27.55 27.91
N CYS A 245 -7.36 -28.17 28.10
CA CYS A 245 -6.61 -28.86 27.04
C CYS A 245 -6.79 -30.39 27.09
N LYS A 246 -7.16 -30.94 28.25
CA LYS A 246 -7.55 -32.35 28.40
C LYS A 246 -8.94 -32.42 29.00
N THR A 247 -9.86 -32.98 28.22
CA THR A 247 -11.24 -33.25 28.61
C THR A 247 -11.52 -34.73 28.37
N GLU A 248 -12.03 -35.43 29.38
CA GLU A 248 -12.42 -36.83 29.25
C GLU A 248 -13.95 -36.91 29.30
N ILE A 249 -14.57 -37.54 28.30
CA ILE A 249 -16.02 -37.70 28.25
C ILE A 249 -16.36 -38.99 28.99
N ASN A 250 -16.73 -38.85 30.26
CA ASN A 250 -17.24 -39.98 31.04
C ASN A 250 -18.71 -40.19 30.70
N THR A 251 -18.98 -41.23 29.91
CA THR A 251 -20.35 -41.64 29.58
C THR A 251 -20.79 -42.70 30.58
N THR A 252 -21.73 -42.35 31.45
CA THR A 252 -22.35 -43.29 32.38
C THR A 252 -23.67 -43.75 31.80
N PHE A 253 -23.91 -45.05 31.84
CA PHE A 253 -25.17 -45.66 31.43
C PHE A 253 -26.00 -45.94 32.67
N TYR A 254 -27.25 -45.51 32.68
CA TYR A 254 -28.20 -45.86 33.72
C TYR A 254 -29.51 -46.32 33.10
N ASN A 255 -30.17 -47.22 33.83
CA ASN A 255 -31.40 -47.85 33.39
C ASN A 255 -32.57 -47.07 33.98
N VAL A 256 -33.51 -46.66 33.13
CA VAL A 256 -34.76 -46.01 33.55
C VAL A 256 -35.96 -46.79 33.07
N THR A 257 -37.07 -46.67 33.79
CA THR A 257 -38.37 -47.20 33.35
C THR A 257 -39.03 -46.20 32.41
N VAL A 258 -39.52 -46.66 31.27
CA VAL A 258 -40.18 -45.84 30.24
C VAL A 258 -41.44 -46.53 29.74
N GLU A 259 -42.49 -45.78 29.42
CA GLU A 259 -43.79 -46.34 28.98
C GLU A 259 -43.75 -46.95 27.56
N SER A 260 -42.84 -46.48 26.70
CA SER A 260 -42.67 -46.96 25.34
C SER A 260 -41.23 -46.77 24.88
N CYS A 261 -40.64 -47.79 24.23
CA CYS A 261 -39.26 -47.72 23.77
C CYS A 261 -39.11 -46.78 22.55
N SER A 262 -38.27 -45.76 22.67
CA SER A 262 -37.91 -44.85 21.58
C SER A 262 -37.09 -45.56 20.50
N ALA A 263 -37.30 -45.22 19.22
CA ALA A 263 -36.56 -45.80 18.10
C ALA A 263 -35.05 -45.51 18.24
N GLY A 264 -34.24 -46.55 18.46
CA GLY A 264 -32.78 -46.46 18.59
C GLY A 264 -32.22 -46.62 20.01
N SER A 265 -33.08 -46.70 21.05
CA SER A 265 -32.64 -47.01 22.43
C SER A 265 -32.67 -48.51 22.72
N VAL A 266 -31.70 -49.02 23.50
CA VAL A 266 -31.69 -50.41 23.97
C VAL A 266 -32.71 -50.56 25.10
N CYS A 267 -33.76 -51.37 24.87
CA CYS A 267 -34.83 -51.61 25.84
C CYS A 267 -35.06 -53.11 26.06
N TRP A 268 -35.52 -53.48 27.25
CA TRP A 268 -35.96 -54.84 27.59
C TRP A 268 -37.13 -54.80 28.57
N GLU A 269 -37.90 -55.89 28.62
CA GLU A 269 -39.04 -56.04 29.53
C GLU A 269 -38.68 -56.98 30.68
N GLU A 270 -38.96 -56.54 31.91
CA GLU A 270 -38.80 -57.37 33.12
C GLU A 270 -40.04 -57.21 34.00
N GLY A 271 -40.97 -58.17 33.90
CA GLY A 271 -42.28 -58.10 34.54
C GLY A 271 -43.26 -57.17 33.80
N ASN A 272 -43.98 -56.31 34.53
CA ASN A 272 -44.89 -55.30 33.96
C ASN A 272 -44.19 -53.97 33.63
N LEU A 273 -42.85 -53.93 33.64
CA LEU A 273 -42.06 -52.72 33.44
C LEU A 273 -41.12 -52.87 32.24
N THR A 274 -41.12 -51.85 31.38
CA THR A 274 -40.20 -51.65 30.26
C THR A 274 -39.03 -50.78 30.70
N TRP A 275 -37.81 -51.33 30.62
CA TRP A 275 -36.56 -50.63 30.93
C TRP A 275 -35.91 -50.11 29.66
N ALA A 276 -35.33 -48.91 29.70
CA ALA A 276 -34.46 -48.38 28.66
C ALA A 276 -33.12 -47.93 29.26
N GLN A 277 -32.04 -48.19 28.53
CA GLN A 277 -30.71 -47.72 28.87
C GLN A 277 -30.50 -46.33 28.27
N ILE A 278 -30.30 -45.33 29.12
CA ILE A 278 -29.98 -43.96 28.71
C ILE A 278 -28.50 -43.71 28.99
N ASN A 279 -27.84 -43.01 28.07
CA ASN A 279 -26.48 -42.51 28.24
C ASN A 279 -26.52 -41.07 28.74
N SER A 280 -25.77 -40.77 29.80
CA SER A 280 -25.43 -39.39 30.16
C SER A 280 -23.92 -39.21 30.09
N SER A 281 -23.50 -38.33 29.19
CA SER A 281 -22.11 -37.92 29.03
C SER A 281 -21.84 -36.69 29.89
N CYS A 282 -20.87 -36.80 30.80
CA CYS A 282 -20.34 -35.70 31.59
C CYS A 282 -18.92 -35.41 31.12
N ILE A 283 -18.58 -34.13 30.94
CA ILE A 283 -17.22 -33.72 30.56
C ILE A 283 -16.41 -33.51 31.84
N ASP A 284 -15.37 -34.33 32.04
CA ASP A 284 -14.41 -34.15 33.13
C ASP A 284 -13.22 -33.29 32.66
N TYR A 285 -12.89 -32.26 33.43
CA TYR A 285 -11.91 -31.23 33.10
C TYR A 285 -10.60 -31.48 33.86
N GLN A 286 -9.67 -32.23 33.27
CA GLN A 286 -8.45 -32.66 33.97
C GLN A 286 -7.36 -31.58 34.02
N GLN A 287 -7.04 -30.95 32.88
CA GLN A 287 -5.85 -30.08 32.78
C GLN A 287 -6.14 -28.78 32.02
N LYS A 288 -5.85 -27.64 32.66
CA LYS A 288 -5.87 -26.32 32.04
C LYS A 288 -4.74 -26.15 31.01
N CYS A 289 -4.99 -25.36 29.98
CA CYS A 289 -3.98 -25.02 28.99
C CYS A 289 -2.85 -24.15 29.60
N LYS A 290 -1.69 -24.11 28.94
CA LYS A 290 -0.48 -23.41 29.43
C LYS A 290 -0.33 -21.96 28.96
N HIS A 291 -1.32 -21.43 28.23
CA HIS A 291 -1.23 -20.09 27.67
C HIS A 291 -1.53 -18.99 28.71
N ILE A 292 -1.04 -17.76 28.47
CA ILE A 292 -1.13 -16.63 29.42
C ILE A 292 -2.57 -16.40 29.92
N PHE A 293 -3.55 -16.46 29.01
CA PHE A 293 -4.95 -16.21 29.34
C PHE A 293 -5.71 -17.41 29.95
N ALA A 294 -5.08 -18.58 30.15
CA ALA A 294 -5.78 -19.77 30.67
C ALA A 294 -6.22 -19.63 32.14
N TYR A 295 -5.56 -18.73 32.89
CA TYR A 295 -5.82 -18.51 34.32
C TYR A 295 -6.51 -17.17 34.61
N VAL A 296 -6.78 -16.39 33.56
CA VAL A 296 -7.30 -15.03 33.69
C VAL A 296 -8.83 -15.05 33.55
N THR A 297 -9.55 -14.47 34.52
CA THR A 297 -11.02 -14.39 34.51
C THR A 297 -11.49 -13.10 33.82
N LEU A 298 -11.07 -12.89 32.58
CA LEU A 298 -11.53 -11.77 31.75
C LEU A 298 -12.54 -12.26 30.71
N PRO A 299 -13.53 -11.43 30.32
CA PRO A 299 -14.43 -11.77 29.22
C PRO A 299 -13.67 -11.81 27.89
N ASP A 300 -14.10 -12.69 26.97
CA ASP A 300 -13.50 -12.88 25.64
C ASP A 300 -13.24 -11.57 24.90
N LEU A 301 -14.20 -10.64 24.94
CA LEU A 301 -14.09 -9.32 24.32
C LEU A 301 -12.94 -8.49 24.91
N ALA A 302 -12.76 -8.50 26.23
CA ALA A 302 -11.69 -7.73 26.88
C ALA A 302 -10.31 -8.31 26.53
N VAL A 303 -10.17 -9.64 26.55
CA VAL A 303 -8.94 -10.31 26.10
C VAL A 303 -8.67 -10.01 24.63
N GLY A 304 -9.69 -10.08 23.79
CA GLY A 304 -9.62 -9.73 22.38
C GLY A 304 -9.15 -8.29 22.14
N LEU A 305 -9.72 -7.31 22.84
CA LEU A 305 -9.31 -5.89 22.70
C LEU A 305 -7.89 -5.63 23.20
N ILE A 306 -7.47 -6.28 24.30
CA ILE A 306 -6.09 -6.20 24.79
C ILE A 306 -5.13 -6.79 23.76
N LEU A 307 -5.45 -8.00 23.25
CA LEU A 307 -4.62 -8.69 22.27
C LEU A 307 -4.56 -7.91 20.95
N LEU A 308 -5.66 -7.28 20.52
CA LEU A 308 -5.73 -6.42 19.34
C LEU A 308 -4.81 -5.20 19.48
N ALA A 309 -4.85 -4.53 20.62
CA ALA A 309 -4.00 -3.36 20.87
C ALA A 309 -2.51 -3.73 20.92
N VAL A 310 -2.18 -4.84 21.59
CA VAL A 310 -0.79 -5.33 21.69
C VAL A 310 -0.28 -5.80 20.33
N SER A 311 -1.05 -6.59 19.59
CA SER A 311 -0.65 -7.10 18.28
C SER A 311 -0.46 -5.97 17.28
N LEU A 312 -1.35 -4.98 17.23
CA LEU A 312 -1.21 -3.80 16.38
C LEU A 312 0.03 -2.97 16.75
N PHE A 313 0.29 -2.76 18.04
CA PHE A 313 1.48 -2.05 18.50
C PHE A 313 2.78 -2.78 18.13
N VAL A 314 2.84 -4.10 18.35
CA VAL A 314 3.99 -4.93 17.98
C VAL A 314 4.18 -4.93 16.47
N LEU A 315 3.11 -5.09 15.70
CA LEU A 315 3.13 -5.08 14.24
C LEU A 315 3.68 -3.74 13.70
N CYS A 316 3.12 -2.61 14.14
CA CYS A 316 3.57 -1.28 13.73
C CYS A 316 5.03 -1.01 14.14
N SER A 317 5.39 -1.33 15.38
CA SER A 317 6.76 -1.15 15.89
C SER A 317 7.77 -2.00 15.11
N CYS A 318 7.41 -3.26 14.84
CA CYS A 318 8.22 -4.18 14.06
C CYS A 318 8.45 -3.67 12.65
N LEU A 319 7.41 -3.21 11.96
CA LEU A 319 7.55 -2.66 10.61
C LEU A 319 8.46 -1.42 10.60
N ILE A 320 8.32 -0.51 11.57
CA ILE A 320 9.21 0.67 11.67
C ILE A 320 10.67 0.24 11.86
N LEU A 321 10.93 -0.79 12.66
CA LEU A 321 12.29 -1.31 12.91
C LEU A 321 12.85 -2.01 11.67
N ILE A 322 12.05 -2.83 10.99
CA ILE A 322 12.36 -3.45 9.69
C ILE A 322 12.79 -2.36 8.70
N VAL A 323 11.96 -1.33 8.55
CA VAL A 323 12.23 -0.18 7.68
C VAL A 323 13.52 0.55 8.04
N LYS A 324 13.75 0.85 9.32
CA LYS A 324 14.98 1.53 9.77
C LYS A 324 16.22 0.68 9.51
N LEU A 325 16.12 -0.62 9.76
CA LEU A 325 17.20 -1.58 9.57
C LEU A 325 17.53 -1.73 8.08
N LEU A 326 16.53 -1.88 7.23
CA LEU A 326 16.68 -1.94 5.79
C LEU A 326 17.23 -0.64 5.22
N ASN A 327 16.72 0.52 5.63
CA ASN A 327 17.29 1.81 5.22
C ASN A 327 18.77 1.93 5.65
N SER A 328 19.16 1.37 6.80
CA SER A 328 20.56 1.28 7.20
C SER A 328 21.39 0.29 6.35
N MET A 329 20.77 -0.75 5.79
CA MET A 329 21.42 -1.72 4.88
C MET A 329 21.51 -1.21 3.44
N LEU A 330 20.55 -0.38 3.01
CA LEU A 330 20.48 0.18 1.66
C LEU A 330 21.42 1.38 1.47
N LYS A 331 21.88 2.01 2.56
CA LYS A 331 22.92 3.04 2.51
C LYS A 331 24.29 2.41 2.21
N GLY A 332 24.98 2.93 1.19
CA GLY A 332 26.34 2.49 0.79
C GLY A 332 26.35 1.72 -0.54
N GLN A 333 27.13 0.63 -0.61
CA GLN A 333 27.37 -0.11 -1.87
C GLN A 333 26.08 -0.63 -2.55
N VAL A 334 25.04 -0.97 -1.81
CA VAL A 334 23.76 -1.41 -2.39
C VAL A 334 23.09 -0.27 -3.17
N ALA A 335 23.11 0.96 -2.67
CA ALA A 335 22.63 2.13 -3.42
C ALA A 335 23.45 2.38 -4.69
N VAL A 336 24.77 2.12 -4.65
CA VAL A 336 25.65 2.25 -5.83
C VAL A 336 25.33 1.16 -6.87
N VAL A 337 25.09 -0.08 -6.43
CA VAL A 337 24.66 -1.17 -7.32
C VAL A 337 23.29 -0.88 -7.91
N ILE A 338 22.35 -0.37 -7.12
CA ILE A 338 21.05 0.09 -7.60
C ILE A 338 21.24 1.18 -8.66
N LYS A 339 22.06 2.22 -8.39
CA LYS A 339 22.35 3.27 -9.37
C LYS A 339 22.94 2.71 -10.66
N LYS A 340 23.85 1.74 -10.56
CA LYS A 340 24.47 1.09 -11.73
C LYS A 340 23.48 0.27 -12.54
N VAL A 341 22.62 -0.52 -11.88
CA VAL A 341 21.59 -1.33 -12.53
C VAL A 341 20.49 -0.44 -13.13
N LEU A 342 20.09 0.64 -12.45
CA LEU A 342 19.06 1.56 -12.90
C LEU A 342 19.49 2.45 -14.07
N ASN A 343 20.77 2.82 -14.12
CA ASN A 343 21.34 3.59 -15.23
C ASN A 343 21.90 2.71 -16.35
N THR A 344 21.64 1.40 -16.31
CA THR A 344 21.98 0.52 -17.42
C THR A 344 20.95 0.72 -18.54
N ASP A 345 21.29 1.60 -19.49
CA ASP A 345 20.53 1.78 -20.70
C ASP A 345 20.89 0.69 -21.72
N PHE A 346 19.92 -0.13 -22.09
CA PHE A 346 20.10 -1.08 -23.19
C PHE A 346 20.00 -0.32 -24.53
N PRO A 347 20.96 -0.53 -25.45
CA PRO A 347 20.91 0.08 -26.77
C PRO A 347 19.72 -0.44 -27.58
N PHE A 348 19.33 0.31 -28.61
CA PHE A 348 18.33 -0.12 -29.59
C PHE A 348 18.72 -1.49 -30.18
N PRO A 349 17.79 -2.47 -30.31
CA PRO A 349 16.32 -2.39 -30.22
C PRO A 349 15.71 -2.70 -28.84
N PHE A 350 16.50 -2.94 -27.80
CA PHE A 350 16.02 -3.42 -26.50
C PHE A 350 15.73 -2.30 -25.48
N ALA A 351 15.62 -1.05 -25.93
CA ALA A 351 15.37 0.10 -25.07
C ALA A 351 14.09 -0.06 -24.20
N TRP A 352 13.07 -0.77 -24.71
CA TRP A 352 11.83 -1.05 -23.97
C TRP A 352 12.04 -1.96 -22.76
N VAL A 353 13.06 -2.82 -22.77
CA VAL A 353 13.39 -3.76 -21.68
C VAL A 353 13.84 -3.02 -20.43
N THR A 354 14.51 -1.87 -20.60
CA THR A 354 15.05 -1.07 -19.49
C THR A 354 13.99 -0.74 -18.43
N GLY A 355 12.77 -0.39 -18.86
CA GLY A 355 11.69 -0.05 -17.95
C GLY A 355 11.09 -1.28 -17.24
N TYR A 356 11.02 -2.44 -17.91
CA TYR A 356 10.60 -3.69 -17.25
C TYR A 356 11.66 -4.22 -16.27
N LEU A 357 12.94 -4.04 -16.58
CA LEU A 357 14.03 -4.32 -15.64
C LEU A 357 13.91 -3.43 -14.40
N ALA A 358 13.69 -2.12 -14.59
CA ALA A 358 13.46 -1.19 -13.49
C ALA A 358 12.23 -1.60 -12.64
N MET A 359 11.15 -2.06 -13.28
CA MET A 359 9.99 -2.60 -12.57
C MET A 359 10.32 -3.85 -11.75
N PHE A 360 11.07 -4.80 -12.31
CA PHE A 360 11.51 -5.98 -11.57
C PHE A 360 12.42 -5.61 -10.38
N VAL A 361 13.33 -4.65 -10.57
CA VAL A 361 14.16 -4.10 -9.48
C VAL A 361 13.28 -3.46 -8.41
N GLY A 362 12.30 -2.65 -8.78
CA GLY A 362 11.35 -2.05 -7.83
C GLY A 362 10.58 -3.09 -7.01
N ALA A 363 10.12 -4.16 -7.68
CA ALA A 363 9.42 -5.28 -7.04
C ALA A 363 10.34 -6.04 -6.09
N GLY A 364 11.53 -6.45 -6.53
CA GLY A 364 12.50 -7.16 -5.70
C GLY A 364 12.97 -6.33 -4.51
N MET A 365 13.23 -5.04 -4.73
CA MET A 365 13.60 -4.12 -3.65
C MET A 365 12.50 -3.97 -2.62
N THR A 366 11.25 -3.87 -3.07
CA THR A 366 10.12 -3.74 -2.15
C THR A 366 9.78 -5.05 -1.46
N PHE A 367 10.01 -6.19 -2.10
CA PHE A 367 9.93 -7.51 -1.45
C PHE A 367 10.95 -7.62 -0.31
N ILE A 368 12.20 -7.19 -0.54
CA ILE A 368 13.25 -7.17 0.49
C ILE A 368 12.90 -6.15 1.60
N VAL A 369 12.42 -4.97 1.20
CA VAL A 369 12.15 -3.87 2.12
C VAL A 369 10.81 -4.02 2.87
N GLN A 370 9.89 -4.82 2.34
CA GLN A 370 8.51 -5.02 2.82
C GLN A 370 7.68 -3.72 2.93
N SER A 371 8.12 -2.64 2.31
CA SER A 371 7.45 -1.33 2.36
C SER A 371 7.68 -0.54 1.08
N SER A 372 6.60 -0.35 0.30
CA SER A 372 6.64 0.49 -0.91
C SER A 372 6.72 1.97 -0.56
N SER A 373 6.10 2.44 0.52
CA SER A 373 6.16 3.85 0.93
C SER A 373 7.59 4.27 1.26
N VAL A 374 8.39 3.40 1.87
CA VAL A 374 9.82 3.66 2.17
C VAL A 374 10.66 3.69 0.90
N PHE A 375 10.46 2.72 0.02
CA PHE A 375 11.18 2.66 -1.26
C PHE A 375 10.86 3.87 -2.13
N THR A 376 9.57 4.18 -2.30
CA THR A 376 9.13 5.33 -3.11
C THR A 376 9.52 6.67 -2.49
N SER A 377 9.46 6.81 -1.16
CA SER A 377 9.94 8.01 -0.45
C SER A 377 11.47 8.18 -0.51
N ALA A 378 12.23 7.12 -0.75
CA ALA A 378 13.67 7.22 -0.99
C ALA A 378 14.00 7.66 -2.42
N ILE A 379 13.17 7.25 -3.39
CA ILE A 379 13.31 7.64 -4.80
C ILE A 379 12.88 9.09 -5.02
N THR A 380 11.81 9.55 -4.38
CA THR A 380 11.27 10.90 -4.55
C THR A 380 12.31 12.02 -4.41
N PRO A 381 13.19 12.02 -3.38
CA PRO A 381 14.26 12.99 -3.29
C PRO A 381 15.25 12.95 -4.45
N LEU A 382 15.53 11.76 -5.00
CA LEU A 382 16.43 11.57 -6.13
C LEU A 382 15.82 12.12 -7.42
N VAL A 383 14.50 12.00 -7.59
CA VAL A 383 13.76 12.64 -8.68
C VAL A 383 13.77 14.16 -8.52
N GLY A 384 13.58 14.66 -7.30
CA GLY A 384 13.62 16.09 -6.99
C GLY A 384 14.97 16.77 -7.22
N ILE A 385 16.06 16.03 -7.11
CA ILE A 385 17.42 16.51 -7.40
C ILE A 385 17.80 16.28 -8.89
N GLY A 386 16.95 15.58 -9.66
CA GLY A 386 17.21 15.28 -11.07
C GLY A 386 18.16 14.10 -11.29
N VAL A 387 18.49 13.33 -10.25
CA VAL A 387 19.36 12.14 -10.34
C VAL A 387 18.68 11.00 -11.10
N ILE A 388 17.36 10.88 -10.94
CA ILE A 388 16.52 9.90 -11.63
C ILE A 388 15.41 10.66 -12.33
N SER A 389 15.23 10.43 -13.64
CA SER A 389 14.11 11.04 -14.36
C SER A 389 12.76 10.46 -13.90
N LEU A 390 11.70 11.26 -14.01
CA LEU A 390 10.34 10.80 -13.70
C LEU A 390 9.94 9.55 -14.50
N GLU A 391 10.40 9.46 -15.75
CA GLU A 391 10.18 8.33 -16.66
C GLU A 391 10.86 7.04 -16.20
N ARG A 392 11.98 7.15 -15.46
CA ARG A 392 12.68 6.02 -14.83
C ARG A 392 12.09 5.68 -13.45
N ALA A 393 11.66 6.69 -12.70
CA ALA A 393 11.01 6.52 -11.42
C ALA A 393 9.65 5.81 -11.54
N TYR A 394 8.89 6.10 -12.60
CA TYR A 394 7.57 5.49 -12.81
C TYR A 394 7.59 3.94 -12.81
N PRO A 395 8.34 3.24 -13.69
CA PRO A 395 8.38 1.78 -13.64
C PRO A 395 8.91 1.23 -12.30
N LEU A 396 9.83 1.93 -11.62
CA LEU A 396 10.28 1.54 -10.28
C LEU A 396 9.14 1.57 -9.26
N THR A 397 8.31 2.62 -9.30
CA THR A 397 7.13 2.74 -8.42
C THR A 397 6.09 1.65 -8.73
N LEU A 398 5.85 1.33 -10.00
CA LEU A 398 4.96 0.22 -10.40
C LEU A 398 5.46 -1.12 -9.88
N GLY A 399 6.78 -1.35 -10.01
CA GLY A 399 7.44 -2.51 -9.44
C GLY A 399 7.23 -2.59 -7.93
N SER A 400 7.40 -1.46 -7.25
CA SER A 400 7.22 -1.38 -5.80
C SER A 400 5.84 -1.84 -5.35
N ASN A 401 4.79 -1.49 -6.09
CA ASN A 401 3.42 -1.90 -5.78
C ASN A 401 3.23 -3.42 -5.90
N ILE A 402 3.86 -4.04 -6.91
CA ILE A 402 3.92 -5.51 -7.02
C ILE A 402 4.63 -6.09 -5.79
N GLY A 403 5.78 -5.53 -5.40
CA GLY A 403 6.54 -6.05 -4.26
C GLY A 403 5.78 -5.99 -2.93
N THR A 404 4.94 -4.97 -2.70
CA THR A 404 4.11 -4.91 -1.49
C THR A 404 3.06 -6.00 -1.37
N THR A 405 2.61 -6.57 -2.48
CA THR A 405 1.61 -7.64 -2.42
C THR A 405 2.20 -8.92 -1.82
N THR A 406 3.53 -9.08 -1.83
CA THR A 406 4.17 -10.21 -1.16
C THR A 406 3.94 -10.18 0.36
N THR A 407 3.82 -9.01 0.99
CA THR A 407 3.48 -8.93 2.42
C THR A 407 2.09 -9.50 2.69
N ALA A 408 1.12 -9.22 1.82
CA ALA A 408 -0.23 -9.78 1.92
C ALA A 408 -0.22 -11.31 1.71
N ILE A 409 0.62 -11.81 0.79
CA ILE A 409 0.80 -13.25 0.57
C ILE A 409 1.43 -13.92 1.81
N LEU A 410 2.46 -13.32 2.41
CA LEU A 410 3.05 -13.81 3.65
C LEU A 410 2.05 -13.81 4.80
N ALA A 411 1.21 -12.78 4.90
CA ALA A 411 0.13 -12.73 5.88
C ALA A 411 -0.91 -13.83 5.66
N ALA A 412 -1.24 -14.11 4.40
CA ALA A 412 -2.16 -15.19 4.05
C ALA A 412 -1.59 -16.56 4.38
N MET A 413 -0.29 -16.79 4.12
CA MET A 413 0.40 -18.04 4.44
C MET A 413 0.54 -18.28 5.95
N ALA A 414 0.40 -17.23 6.76
CA ALA A 414 0.37 -17.28 8.23
C ALA A 414 -1.05 -17.42 8.79
N SER A 415 -2.04 -17.70 7.93
CA SER A 415 -3.40 -17.99 8.36
C SER A 415 -3.59 -19.48 8.64
N PRO A 416 -4.53 -19.87 9.53
CA PRO A 416 -4.89 -21.26 9.75
C PRO A 416 -5.26 -21.99 8.45
N GLY A 417 -4.92 -23.27 8.34
CA GLY A 417 -5.20 -24.09 7.15
C GLY A 417 -6.67 -24.09 6.71
N GLU A 418 -7.62 -23.95 7.65
CA GLU A 418 -9.07 -23.90 7.39
C GLU A 418 -9.49 -22.64 6.60
N THR A 419 -8.82 -21.51 6.83
CA THR A 419 -9.15 -20.20 6.21
C THR A 419 -8.07 -19.71 5.25
N LEU A 420 -7.04 -20.54 5.00
CA LEU A 420 -5.92 -20.26 4.11
C LEU A 420 -6.38 -19.92 2.69
N ASN A 421 -7.37 -20.63 2.14
CA ASN A 421 -7.86 -20.37 0.79
C ASN A 421 -8.43 -18.95 0.63
N ASN A 422 -9.29 -18.52 1.57
CA ASN A 422 -9.90 -17.20 1.54
C ASN A 422 -8.84 -16.10 1.72
N SER A 423 -7.91 -16.32 2.64
CA SER A 423 -6.80 -15.42 2.95
C SER A 423 -5.84 -15.28 1.76
N LEU A 424 -5.52 -16.38 1.09
CA LEU A 424 -4.64 -16.38 -0.09
C LEU A 424 -5.37 -15.78 -1.31
N GLN A 425 -6.66 -16.03 -1.46
CA GLN A 425 -7.47 -15.42 -2.51
C GLN A 425 -7.44 -13.89 -2.43
N ILE A 426 -7.61 -13.30 -1.23
CA ILE A 426 -7.56 -11.84 -1.07
C ILE A 426 -6.14 -11.29 -1.32
N ALA A 427 -5.09 -12.00 -0.90
CA ALA A 427 -3.71 -11.62 -1.20
C ALA A 427 -3.42 -11.66 -2.72
N LEU A 428 -3.95 -12.66 -3.43
CA LEU A 428 -3.88 -12.72 -4.89
C LEU A 428 -4.72 -11.62 -5.56
N CYS A 429 -5.86 -11.25 -4.99
CA CYS A 429 -6.65 -10.11 -5.50
C CYS A 429 -5.81 -8.83 -5.45
N HIS A 430 -5.04 -8.62 -4.37
CA HIS A 430 -4.10 -7.51 -4.28
C HIS A 430 -3.03 -7.56 -5.37
N PHE A 431 -2.43 -8.74 -5.60
CA PHE A 431 -1.42 -8.95 -6.65
C PHE A 431 -1.98 -8.66 -8.05
N PHE A 432 -3.10 -9.29 -8.42
CA PHE A 432 -3.69 -9.13 -9.74
C PHE A 432 -4.27 -7.75 -9.98
N PHE A 433 -4.77 -7.06 -8.95
CA PHE A 433 -5.17 -5.66 -9.05
C PHE A 433 -4.01 -4.78 -9.56
N ASN A 434 -2.82 -4.94 -8.98
CA ASN A 434 -1.62 -4.20 -9.39
C ASN A 434 -1.15 -4.60 -10.79
N ILE A 435 -1.14 -5.90 -11.11
CA ILE A 435 -0.76 -6.39 -12.44
C ILE A 435 -1.71 -5.87 -13.52
N MET A 436 -3.03 -5.92 -13.30
CA MET A 436 -4.02 -5.40 -14.24
C MET A 436 -3.90 -3.89 -14.42
N GLY A 437 -3.65 -3.14 -13.35
CA GLY A 437 -3.37 -1.70 -13.43
C GLY A 437 -2.13 -1.40 -14.29
N ILE A 438 -1.05 -2.17 -14.11
CA ILE A 438 0.16 -2.04 -14.93
C ILE A 438 -0.15 -2.33 -16.39
N MET A 439 -0.87 -3.42 -16.69
CA MET A 439 -1.28 -3.77 -18.05
C MET A 439 -2.11 -2.66 -18.72
N LEU A 440 -2.92 -1.92 -17.95
CA LEU A 440 -3.75 -0.83 -18.45
C LEU A 440 -2.94 0.43 -18.80
N TRP A 441 -1.95 0.79 -17.98
CA TRP A 441 -1.31 2.13 -18.04
C TRP A 441 0.15 2.15 -18.48
N TYR A 442 0.85 1.01 -18.56
CA TYR A 442 2.29 0.98 -18.79
C TYR A 442 2.76 0.46 -20.17
N PRO A 443 2.25 -0.68 -20.69
CA PRO A 443 2.76 -1.29 -21.94
C PRO A 443 2.71 -0.35 -23.13
N ILE A 444 1.63 0.42 -23.26
CA ILE A 444 1.40 1.27 -24.42
C ILE A 444 1.84 2.71 -24.11
N PRO A 445 2.81 3.30 -24.85
CA PRO A 445 3.37 4.61 -24.53
C PRO A 445 2.34 5.74 -24.40
N PHE A 446 1.28 5.75 -25.20
CA PHE A 446 0.26 6.79 -25.13
C PHE A 446 -0.60 6.70 -23.86
N THR A 447 -0.75 5.50 -23.27
CA THR A 447 -1.54 5.23 -22.05
C THR A 447 -0.80 5.61 -20.76
N ARG A 448 0.45 6.07 -20.83
CA ARG A 448 1.24 6.52 -19.67
C ARG A 448 0.79 7.90 -19.16
N ILE A 449 -0.52 8.04 -18.97
CA ILE A 449 -1.22 9.22 -18.46
C ILE A 449 -0.72 9.60 -17.05
N PRO A 450 -0.43 8.66 -16.11
CA PRO A 450 0.07 9.02 -14.78
C PRO A 450 1.29 9.95 -14.80
N ILE A 451 2.24 9.73 -15.71
CA ILE A 451 3.44 10.57 -15.85
C ILE A 451 3.07 12.01 -16.24
N ARG A 452 2.14 12.17 -17.18
CA ARG A 452 1.71 13.50 -17.67
C ARG A 452 0.97 14.26 -16.58
N LEU A 453 0.07 13.59 -15.86
CA LEU A 453 -0.68 14.19 -14.74
C LEU A 453 0.26 14.59 -13.61
N ALA A 454 1.22 13.73 -13.26
CA ALA A 454 2.23 14.00 -12.23
C ALA A 454 3.08 15.22 -12.57
N ARG A 455 3.58 15.32 -13.82
CA ARG A 455 4.37 16.48 -14.27
C ARG A 455 3.54 17.76 -14.27
N GLY A 456 2.27 17.70 -14.68
CA GLY A 456 1.34 18.83 -14.59
C GLY A 456 1.13 19.30 -13.15
N LEU A 457 0.83 18.37 -12.25
CA LEU A 457 0.59 18.65 -10.83
C LEU A 457 1.84 19.19 -10.12
N GLY A 458 3.03 18.65 -10.45
CA GLY A 458 4.32 19.14 -9.95
C GLY A 458 4.60 20.58 -10.39
N ASN A 459 4.32 20.92 -11.64
CA ASN A 459 4.47 22.29 -12.15
C ASN A 459 3.50 23.29 -11.49
N HIS A 460 2.27 22.89 -11.18
CA HIS A 460 1.33 23.76 -10.46
C HIS A 460 1.74 23.97 -9.01
N THR A 461 2.22 22.91 -8.36
CA THR A 461 2.70 22.96 -6.98
C THR A 461 3.96 23.83 -6.83
N ALA A 462 4.78 23.88 -7.88
CA ALA A 462 5.90 24.80 -8.00
C ALA A 462 5.48 26.27 -7.86
N GLN A 463 4.36 26.62 -8.50
CA GLN A 463 3.85 27.98 -8.58
C GLN A 463 3.09 28.35 -7.28
N TYR A 464 2.30 27.42 -6.74
CA TYR A 464 1.45 27.65 -5.58
C TYR A 464 1.81 26.69 -4.43
N ARG A 465 2.63 27.15 -3.48
CA ARG A 465 3.19 26.29 -2.40
C ARG A 465 2.13 25.64 -1.51
N TRP A 466 1.01 26.33 -1.27
CA TRP A 466 -0.09 25.83 -0.45
C TRP A 466 -0.88 24.70 -1.12
N PHE A 467 -0.79 24.61 -2.45
CA PHE A 467 -1.57 23.67 -3.25
C PHE A 467 -1.24 22.21 -2.91
N ALA A 468 0.02 21.88 -2.60
CA ALA A 468 0.39 20.53 -2.17
C ALA A 468 -0.33 20.09 -0.89
N ALA A 469 -0.43 20.99 0.11
CA ALA A 469 -1.10 20.69 1.36
C ALA A 469 -2.62 20.49 1.15
N VAL A 470 -3.22 21.35 0.33
CA VAL A 470 -4.63 21.22 -0.04
C VAL A 470 -4.88 19.96 -0.84
N TYR A 471 -4.01 19.62 -1.80
CA TYR A 471 -4.09 18.36 -2.56
C TYR A 471 -4.12 17.15 -1.62
N LEU A 472 -3.20 17.09 -0.65
CA LEU A 472 -3.13 15.97 0.29
C LEU A 472 -4.42 15.86 1.12
N VAL A 473 -4.86 16.95 1.73
CA VAL A 473 -6.10 16.98 2.54
C VAL A 473 -7.33 16.66 1.69
N LEU A 474 -7.39 17.18 0.46
CA LEU A 474 -8.51 16.96 -0.44
C LEU A 474 -8.57 15.50 -0.90
N CYS A 475 -7.48 14.97 -1.46
CA CYS A 475 -7.47 13.63 -2.07
C CYS A 475 -7.50 12.49 -1.05
N PHE A 476 -6.90 12.66 0.13
CA PHE A 476 -6.76 11.58 1.11
C PHE A 476 -7.64 11.73 2.36
N LEU A 477 -8.38 12.82 2.51
CA LEU A 477 -9.30 12.99 3.64
C LEU A 477 -10.68 13.44 3.16
N VAL A 478 -10.79 14.64 2.56
CA VAL A 478 -12.09 15.23 2.22
C VAL A 478 -12.84 14.43 1.15
N LEU A 479 -12.18 14.08 0.04
CA LEU A 479 -12.79 13.34 -1.05
C LEU A 479 -13.24 11.95 -0.58
N PRO A 480 -12.39 11.10 0.05
CA PRO A 480 -12.82 9.81 0.56
C PRO A 480 -13.98 9.94 1.55
N LEU A 481 -13.91 10.85 2.53
CA LEU A 481 -15.00 11.05 3.50
C LEU A 481 -16.29 11.55 2.84
N SER A 482 -16.21 12.41 1.84
CA SER A 482 -17.38 12.88 1.09
C SER A 482 -18.03 11.74 0.30
N VAL A 483 -17.22 10.91 -0.36
CA VAL A 483 -17.68 9.73 -1.09
C VAL A 483 -18.31 8.71 -0.15
N PHE A 484 -17.74 8.51 1.04
CA PHE A 484 -18.32 7.68 2.09
C PHE A 484 -19.65 8.24 2.61
N GLY A 485 -19.72 9.54 2.90
CA GLY A 485 -20.98 10.17 3.32
C GLY A 485 -22.09 10.03 2.27
N LEU A 486 -21.75 10.21 0.99
CA LEU A 486 -22.67 10.00 -0.14
C LEU A 486 -23.05 8.53 -0.33
N SER A 487 -22.11 7.59 -0.13
CA SER A 487 -22.37 6.16 -0.29
C SER A 487 -23.31 5.63 0.81
N MET A 488 -23.27 6.22 2.00
CA MET A 488 -24.19 5.93 3.11
C MET A 488 -25.62 6.41 2.86
N ALA A 489 -25.80 7.47 2.05
CA ALA A 489 -27.12 7.96 1.63
C ALA A 489 -27.81 7.07 0.58
N GLY A 490 -27.12 6.02 0.10
CA GLY A 490 -27.61 5.05 -0.88
C GLY A 490 -27.00 5.23 -2.26
N TRP A 491 -26.96 4.13 -3.03
CA TRP A 491 -26.31 4.10 -4.35
C TRP A 491 -26.93 5.10 -5.34
N GLN A 492 -28.23 5.38 -5.23
CA GLN A 492 -28.94 6.35 -6.07
C GLN A 492 -28.41 7.78 -5.88
N VAL A 493 -28.14 8.18 -4.63
CA VAL A 493 -27.58 9.50 -4.31
C VAL A 493 -26.14 9.58 -4.79
N LEU A 494 -25.35 8.52 -4.57
CA LEU A 494 -23.97 8.45 -5.03
C LEU A 494 -23.88 8.60 -6.55
N VAL A 495 -24.72 7.91 -7.32
CA VAL A 495 -24.78 8.04 -8.79
C VAL A 495 -25.34 9.42 -9.18
N GLY A 496 -26.40 9.87 -8.53
CA GLY A 496 -27.06 11.15 -8.82
C GLY A 496 -26.17 12.37 -8.63
N VAL A 497 -25.27 12.35 -7.63
CA VAL A 497 -24.29 13.41 -7.39
C VAL A 497 -22.97 13.15 -8.11
N GLY A 498 -22.50 11.90 -8.11
CA GLY A 498 -21.21 11.50 -8.66
C GLY A 498 -21.15 11.60 -10.18
N VAL A 499 -22.19 11.15 -10.90
CA VAL A 499 -22.20 11.16 -12.37
C VAL A 499 -22.12 12.58 -12.94
N PRO A 500 -22.89 13.59 -12.46
CA PRO A 500 -22.73 14.97 -12.91
C PRO A 500 -21.33 15.53 -12.65
N ILE A 501 -20.71 15.24 -11.50
CA ILE A 501 -19.36 15.70 -11.17
C ILE A 501 -18.34 15.08 -12.12
N VAL A 502 -18.39 13.76 -12.32
CA VAL A 502 -17.50 13.05 -13.24
C VAL A 502 -17.71 13.52 -14.68
N ALA A 503 -18.96 13.71 -15.11
CA ALA A 503 -19.28 14.23 -16.43
C ALA A 503 -18.74 15.66 -16.63
N LEU A 504 -18.83 16.51 -15.62
CA LEU A 504 -18.24 17.86 -15.63
C LEU A 504 -16.72 17.80 -15.74
N VAL A 505 -16.05 16.95 -14.95
CA VAL A 505 -14.59 16.77 -15.01
C VAL A 505 -14.15 16.27 -16.38
N ILE A 506 -14.83 15.25 -16.93
CA ILE A 506 -14.56 14.74 -18.28
C ILE A 506 -14.78 15.83 -19.32
N PHE A 507 -15.88 16.60 -19.22
CA PHE A 507 -16.15 17.71 -20.11
C PHE A 507 -15.01 18.75 -20.08
N VAL A 508 -14.56 19.16 -18.89
CA VAL A 508 -13.44 20.11 -18.73
C VAL A 508 -12.16 19.54 -19.34
N ILE A 509 -11.85 18.26 -19.10
CA ILE A 509 -10.67 17.59 -19.67
C ILE A 509 -10.76 17.57 -21.20
N VAL A 510 -11.89 17.15 -21.77
CA VAL A 510 -12.10 17.08 -23.22
C VAL A 510 -11.97 18.47 -23.84
N VAL A 511 -12.58 19.49 -23.25
CA VAL A 511 -12.47 20.89 -23.71
C VAL A 511 -11.02 21.36 -23.68
N ASN A 512 -10.28 21.12 -22.59
CA ASN A 512 -8.85 21.49 -22.49
C ASN A 512 -7.98 20.77 -23.53
N VAL A 513 -8.23 19.47 -23.74
CA VAL A 513 -7.53 18.70 -24.78
C VAL A 513 -7.85 19.26 -26.16
N MET A 514 -9.12 19.56 -26.45
CA MET A 514 -9.53 20.15 -27.72
C MET A 514 -8.98 21.57 -27.93
N GLN A 515 -8.89 22.40 -26.88
CA GLN A 515 -8.21 23.71 -26.93
C GLN A 515 -6.75 23.56 -27.37
N SER A 516 -6.04 22.54 -26.86
CA SER A 516 -4.63 22.32 -27.18
C SER A 516 -4.36 21.66 -28.54
N GLN A 517 -5.25 20.77 -29.01
CA GLN A 517 -5.01 19.95 -30.19
C GLN A 517 -5.82 20.38 -31.43
N CYS A 518 -7.00 20.98 -31.23
CA CYS A 518 -7.98 21.23 -32.30
C CYS A 518 -8.87 22.46 -31.99
N GLU A 519 -8.26 23.61 -31.73
CA GLU A 519 -8.97 24.87 -31.38
C GLU A 519 -10.04 25.28 -32.42
N ARG A 520 -9.85 24.88 -33.68
CA ARG A 520 -10.72 25.24 -34.81
C ARG A 520 -12.12 24.62 -34.73
N PHE A 521 -12.28 23.47 -34.07
CA PHE A 521 -13.57 22.77 -33.92
C PHE A 521 -14.37 23.25 -32.70
N LEU A 522 -13.80 24.09 -31.85
CA LEU A 522 -14.44 24.55 -30.63
C LEU A 522 -15.22 25.87 -30.84
N PRO A 523 -16.45 26.02 -30.30
CA PRO A 523 -17.18 27.28 -30.29
C PRO A 523 -16.35 28.38 -29.63
N ARG A 524 -16.46 29.64 -30.10
CA ARG A 524 -15.63 30.76 -29.61
C ARG A 524 -15.63 30.91 -28.08
N ILE A 525 -16.75 30.62 -27.42
CA ILE A 525 -16.91 30.72 -25.96
C ILE A 525 -16.07 29.70 -25.20
N LEU A 526 -15.84 28.52 -25.77
CA LEU A 526 -15.10 27.44 -25.10
C LEU A 526 -13.61 27.44 -25.45
N ARG A 527 -13.13 28.34 -26.33
CA ARG A 527 -11.71 28.41 -26.72
C ARG A 527 -10.81 28.90 -25.60
N SER A 528 -11.34 29.73 -24.70
CA SER A 528 -10.69 30.13 -23.47
C SER A 528 -11.69 30.05 -22.33
N TRP A 529 -11.22 29.76 -21.11
CA TRP A 529 -12.07 29.78 -19.91
C TRP A 529 -12.33 31.20 -19.41
N GLU A 530 -11.98 32.24 -20.16
CA GLU A 530 -12.10 33.65 -19.76
C GLU A 530 -13.54 34.10 -19.50
N PHE A 531 -14.53 33.37 -20.03
CA PHE A 531 -15.94 33.62 -19.73
C PHE A 531 -16.32 33.32 -18.27
N LEU A 532 -15.55 32.47 -17.57
CA LEU A 532 -15.76 32.16 -16.17
C LEU A 532 -15.17 33.25 -15.26
N PRO A 533 -15.76 33.50 -14.08
CA PRO A 533 -15.16 34.35 -13.06
C PRO A 533 -13.72 33.96 -12.75
N ARG A 534 -12.84 34.96 -12.54
CA ARG A 534 -11.39 34.74 -12.28
C ARG A 534 -11.07 33.64 -11.25
N PRO A 535 -11.79 33.48 -10.12
CA PRO A 535 -11.51 32.43 -9.14
C PRO A 535 -11.74 31.00 -9.63
N LEU A 536 -12.46 30.81 -10.74
CA LEU A 536 -12.80 29.49 -11.29
C LEU A 536 -11.85 29.04 -12.40
N HIS A 537 -11.07 29.96 -12.99
CA HIS A 537 -10.09 29.64 -14.04
C HIS A 537 -8.64 29.98 -13.68
N SER A 538 -8.40 30.71 -12.59
CA SER A 538 -7.07 31.14 -12.14
C SER A 538 -6.93 30.93 -10.63
N MET A 539 -5.75 30.46 -10.22
CA MET A 539 -5.38 30.25 -8.82
C MET A 539 -4.81 31.52 -8.16
N GLU A 540 -4.50 32.57 -8.92
CA GLU A 540 -3.95 33.84 -8.39
C GLU A 540 -4.81 34.49 -7.29
N PRO A 541 -6.15 34.54 -7.38
CA PRO A 541 -6.98 35.14 -6.32
C PRO A 541 -6.91 34.32 -5.02
N TRP A 542 -6.84 33.01 -5.14
CA TRP A 542 -6.72 32.10 -4.00
C TRP A 542 -5.35 32.20 -3.34
N ASP A 543 -4.30 32.36 -4.14
CA ASP A 543 -2.94 32.58 -3.62
C ASP A 543 -2.87 33.86 -2.78
N ALA A 544 -3.47 34.96 -3.24
CA ALA A 544 -3.54 36.20 -2.46
C ALA A 544 -4.29 36.02 -1.13
N VAL A 545 -5.40 35.27 -1.11
CA VAL A 545 -6.15 34.97 0.12
C VAL A 545 -5.33 34.12 1.08
N VAL A 546 -4.71 33.06 0.58
CA VAL A 546 -3.89 32.16 1.39
C VAL A 546 -2.66 32.89 1.95
N GLN A 547 -1.95 33.66 1.12
CA GLN A 547 -0.85 34.50 1.58
C GLN A 547 -1.32 35.53 2.62
N SER A 548 -2.52 36.08 2.49
CA SER A 548 -3.08 36.98 3.51
C SER A 548 -3.44 36.26 4.82
N MET A 549 -3.91 35.01 4.76
CA MET A 549 -4.25 34.22 5.94
C MET A 549 -2.99 33.73 6.68
N PHE A 550 -1.99 33.24 5.96
CA PHE A 550 -0.73 32.74 6.54
C PHE A 550 0.31 33.85 6.80
N GLY A 551 0.17 35.01 6.15
CA GLY A 551 1.01 36.20 6.34
C GLY A 551 0.86 36.86 7.72
N PHE A 552 -0.17 36.51 8.48
CA PHE A 552 -0.31 36.94 9.87
C PHE A 552 0.78 36.33 10.78
N CYS A 553 1.35 35.18 10.40
CA CYS A 553 2.47 34.56 11.12
C CYS A 553 3.84 35.15 10.72
N GLY A 554 3.95 35.72 9.52
CA GLY A 554 5.18 36.36 9.02
C GLY A 554 5.44 37.74 9.61
N ARG A 555 4.39 38.53 9.92
CA ARG A 555 4.55 39.91 10.43
C ARG A 555 5.12 40.03 11.85
N ARG A 556 5.16 38.96 12.63
CA ARG A 556 5.82 38.95 13.96
C ARG A 556 7.22 38.33 13.99
N CYS A 557 7.66 37.70 12.91
CA CYS A 557 8.97 37.04 12.83
C CYS A 557 9.95 37.67 11.84
N CYS A 558 9.67 38.90 11.35
CA CYS A 558 10.45 39.51 10.27
C CYS A 558 11.24 40.73 10.76
N CYS A 559 12.40 40.49 11.40
CA CYS A 559 13.44 41.50 11.49
C CYS A 559 14.88 41.00 11.20
N CYS A 560 15.17 39.69 11.04
CA CYS A 560 16.59 39.26 10.96
C CYS A 560 16.96 38.08 10.04
N CYS A 561 16.09 37.53 9.19
CA CYS A 561 16.47 36.34 8.40
C CYS A 561 16.83 36.64 6.94
N LYS A 562 18.03 36.20 6.55
CA LYS A 562 18.65 36.17 5.21
C LYS A 562 17.80 35.50 4.10
N CYS A 563 16.64 34.93 4.44
CA CYS A 563 15.76 34.15 3.56
C CYS A 563 14.94 34.99 2.57
N CYS A 564 14.64 36.26 2.87
CA CYS A 564 13.84 37.09 1.96
C CYS A 564 14.61 37.55 0.72
N ARG A 565 15.95 37.54 0.76
CA ARG A 565 16.79 37.98 -0.36
C ARG A 565 16.89 36.93 -1.47
N THR A 566 16.62 35.67 -1.15
CA THR A 566 16.61 34.56 -2.11
C THR A 566 15.31 34.49 -2.92
N GLU A 567 14.18 34.95 -2.36
CA GLU A 567 12.88 34.91 -3.06
C GLU A 567 12.83 35.86 -4.28
N GLU A 568 13.49 37.02 -4.22
CA GLU A 568 13.57 37.96 -5.35
C GLU A 568 14.49 37.43 -6.47
N GLU A 569 15.62 36.80 -6.12
CA GLU A 569 16.54 36.20 -7.10
C GLU A 569 15.96 34.96 -7.80
N ASP A 570 15.15 34.17 -7.09
CA ASP A 570 14.49 32.97 -7.65
C ASP A 570 13.36 33.35 -8.61
N GLN A 571 12.61 34.43 -8.35
CA GLN A 571 11.59 34.93 -9.29
C GLN A 571 12.19 35.47 -10.61
N GLU A 572 13.35 36.13 -10.55
CA GLU A 572 14.06 36.61 -11.74
C GLU A 572 14.63 35.45 -12.59
N LYS A 573 15.18 34.41 -11.94
CA LYS A 573 15.63 33.20 -12.62
C LYS A 573 14.47 32.43 -13.27
N MET A 574 13.30 32.41 -12.63
CA MET A 574 12.10 31.74 -13.15
C MET A 574 11.56 32.42 -14.42
N LYS A 575 11.56 33.77 -14.49
CA LYS A 575 11.23 34.51 -15.71
C LYS A 575 12.15 34.17 -16.89
N ARG A 576 13.46 34.01 -16.64
CA ARG A 576 14.42 33.61 -17.69
C ARG A 576 14.25 32.17 -18.14
N ARG A 577 13.89 31.24 -17.24
CA ARG A 577 13.66 29.81 -17.58
C ARG A 577 12.39 29.60 -18.40
N ASN A 578 11.32 30.35 -18.12
CA ASN A 578 10.07 30.32 -18.91
C ASN A 578 10.26 30.88 -20.33
N SER A 579 11.12 31.88 -20.52
CA SER A 579 11.45 32.41 -21.85
C SER A 579 12.25 31.44 -22.73
N LYS A 580 13.02 30.51 -22.14
CA LYS A 580 13.72 29.46 -22.90
C LYS A 580 12.80 28.29 -23.26
N LYS A 581 11.91 27.86 -22.34
CA LYS A 581 10.95 26.77 -22.60
C LYS A 581 9.92 27.10 -23.67
N SER A 582 9.57 28.38 -23.89
CA SER A 582 8.68 28.75 -25.00
C SER A 582 9.34 28.64 -26.38
N LEU A 583 10.68 28.64 -26.45
CA LEU A 583 11.42 28.47 -27.71
C LEU A 583 11.62 26.99 -28.08
N GLU A 584 11.74 26.09 -27.10
CA GLU A 584 11.98 24.65 -27.33
C GLU A 584 10.69 23.84 -27.62
N MET A 585 9.51 24.48 -27.64
CA MET A 585 8.22 23.81 -27.83
C MET A 585 7.91 23.44 -29.30
N TYR A 586 8.84 23.62 -30.23
CA TYR A 586 8.61 23.44 -31.67
C TYR A 586 9.54 22.45 -32.40
N ASP A 587 10.28 21.57 -31.72
CA ASP A 587 10.98 20.47 -32.40
C ASP A 587 10.43 19.10 -31.99
N ASN A 588 9.69 18.53 -32.93
CA ASN A 588 9.18 17.16 -32.91
C ASN A 588 10.30 16.23 -33.41
N HIS A 589 10.78 15.29 -32.58
CA HIS A 589 11.79 14.34 -33.02
C HIS A 589 11.18 13.28 -33.96
N GLY A 590 11.31 13.52 -35.26
CA GLY A 590 10.96 12.56 -36.31
C GLY A 590 11.46 13.06 -37.67
N MET A 591 12.43 12.33 -38.23
CA MET A 591 13.16 12.55 -39.50
C MET A 591 14.31 13.57 -39.47
N SER A 592 15.53 13.04 -39.34
CA SER A 592 16.69 13.55 -40.09
C SER A 592 17.43 12.35 -40.68
N ARG A 593 17.24 12.15 -41.98
CA ARG A 593 18.10 11.31 -42.83
C ARG A 593 19.40 12.08 -43.06
N ASP A 594 20.49 11.33 -43.08
CA ASP A 594 21.76 11.54 -43.80
C ASP A 594 21.99 12.93 -44.39
N GLU A 595 22.96 13.67 -43.84
CA GLU A 595 23.94 14.47 -44.58
C GLU A 595 24.90 15.11 -43.57
N ASP A 596 26.11 14.56 -43.45
CA ASP A 596 27.30 15.30 -42.99
C ASP A 596 28.56 14.57 -43.47
N THR A 597 28.77 14.63 -44.78
CA THR A 597 30.11 14.68 -45.37
C THR A 597 30.22 16.05 -46.03
N VAL A 598 31.10 16.93 -45.53
CA VAL A 598 32.05 17.73 -46.31
C VAL A 598 32.88 18.60 -45.37
N GLU A 599 34.19 18.35 -45.50
CA GLU A 599 35.37 19.11 -45.11
C GLU A 599 35.23 20.62 -44.81
N THR A 600 35.74 21.06 -43.66
CA THR A 600 36.23 22.43 -43.48
C THR A 600 37.75 22.47 -43.69
N VAL A 601 38.14 22.90 -44.89
CA VAL A 601 39.50 23.39 -45.19
C VAL A 601 39.61 24.86 -44.77
N LYS A 602 40.75 25.15 -44.12
CA LYS A 602 41.34 26.45 -43.77
C LYS A 602 40.96 27.65 -44.67
N ALA A 603 40.75 28.81 -44.06
CA ALA A 603 41.26 30.08 -44.57
C ALA A 603 41.48 31.11 -43.45
N THR A 604 42.77 31.40 -43.22
CA THR A 604 43.34 32.61 -42.60
C THR A 604 43.25 33.83 -43.53
N ASN A 605 43.38 35.03 -42.94
CA ASN A 605 43.50 36.38 -43.53
C ASN A 605 42.15 37.08 -43.71
N LEU A 606 41.90 38.30 -43.23
CA LEU A 606 42.75 39.48 -43.01
C LEU A 606 42.26 40.30 -41.82
#